data_AF-A0A1V0FYI9-F1
#
_entry.id   AF-A0A1V0FYI9-F1
#
_cell.length_a   1.000
_cell.length_b   1.000
_cell.length_c   1.000
_cell.angle_alpha   90.00
_cell.angle_beta   90.00
_cell.angle_gamma   90.00
#
_symmetry.space_group_name_H-M   'P 1'
#
loop_
_entity.id
_entity.type
_entity.pdbx_description
1 polymer ?
#
loop_
_entity_poly.entity_id
_entity_poly.type
_entity_poly.pdbx_seq_one_letter_code
_entity_poly.pdbx_strand_id
1 'polypeptide(L)'
;MWKKQTLSSGPDHSLGATPILAFGLMKITGNEQVTRNSLQQINTANRQVAKTLLEKVHVDRLAVQAQETGSATTDINELLKAAALEGAALAEVKRALKDTNPDITVAGLETAAPKKLTELFKADGSNAPEIWKVAKKTPVADITATGAKAKEIDAVTGIETLQATMSYYMRAKAAELKKLEAELKKLKEDKENKKAEISEEKECNKAEEDKNECRKKTGCTYDENKNKTKCTLKKR
;
A
#
# COMPACT_ATOMS: atom_id res chain seq x y z
N MET A 1 61.32 -34.53 -38.14
CA MET A 1 62.19 -35.09 -37.09
C MET A 1 62.23 -34.11 -35.93
N TRP A 2 61.56 -34.43 -34.82
CA TRP A 2 61.69 -33.64 -33.59
C TRP A 2 62.76 -34.31 -32.73
N LYS A 3 63.85 -33.58 -32.44
CA LYS A 3 64.89 -34.06 -31.53
C LYS A 3 64.26 -34.27 -30.15
N LYS A 4 64.36 -35.48 -29.59
CA LYS A 4 64.17 -35.70 -28.16
C LYS A 4 65.21 -34.84 -27.43
N GLN A 5 64.76 -33.81 -26.72
CA GLN A 5 65.59 -33.18 -25.71
C GLN A 5 65.63 -34.15 -24.52
N THR A 6 66.80 -34.74 -24.28
CA THR A 6 67.08 -35.43 -23.03
C THR A 6 67.05 -34.40 -21.91
N LEU A 7 66.06 -34.51 -21.03
CA LEU A 7 66.05 -33.78 -19.76
C LEU A 7 67.22 -34.32 -18.94
N SER A 8 68.31 -33.53 -18.89
CA SER A 8 69.45 -33.79 -18.03
C SER A 8 68.98 -33.76 -16.58
N SER A 9 69.15 -34.88 -15.87
CA SER A 9 68.94 -34.97 -14.43
C SER A 9 70.02 -34.17 -13.70
N GLY A 10 69.82 -32.86 -13.62
CA GLY A 10 70.55 -31.99 -12.70
C GLY A 10 70.10 -32.22 -11.25
N PRO A 11 70.92 -31.84 -10.25
CA PRO A 11 70.74 -32.21 -8.83
C PRO A 11 69.43 -31.70 -8.17
N ASP A 12 68.65 -30.87 -8.84
CA ASP A 12 67.40 -30.27 -8.32
C ASP A 12 66.11 -30.88 -8.87
N HIS A 13 66.17 -31.95 -9.67
CA HIS A 13 64.97 -32.63 -10.16
C HIS A 13 64.54 -33.77 -9.21
N SER A 14 63.56 -33.47 -8.36
CA SER A 14 62.86 -34.48 -7.55
C SER A 14 62.24 -35.56 -8.46
N LEU A 15 62.73 -36.80 -8.33
CA LEU A 15 62.19 -38.00 -9.00
C LEU A 15 60.76 -38.37 -8.57
N GLY A 16 60.16 -37.64 -7.63
CA GLY A 16 58.80 -37.89 -7.11
C GLY A 16 57.77 -36.80 -7.44
N ALA A 17 58.18 -35.67 -8.02
CA ALA A 17 57.26 -34.57 -8.31
C ALA A 17 56.62 -34.79 -9.69
N THR A 18 55.29 -34.93 -9.72
CA THR A 18 54.51 -34.94 -10.98
C THR A 18 54.00 -33.52 -11.24
N PRO A 19 54.51 -32.80 -12.26
CA PRO A 19 54.06 -31.44 -12.55
C PRO A 19 52.55 -31.40 -12.80
N ILE A 20 51.89 -30.41 -12.18
CA ILE A 20 50.48 -30.11 -12.38
C ILE A 20 50.38 -28.77 -13.11
N LEU A 21 49.70 -28.78 -14.26
CA LEU A 21 49.54 -27.62 -15.13
C LEU A 21 48.07 -27.23 -15.23
N ALA A 22 47.82 -25.99 -15.67
CA ALA A 22 46.48 -25.45 -15.92
C ALA A 22 45.51 -25.68 -14.75
N PHE A 23 45.91 -25.25 -13.54
CA PHE A 23 45.10 -25.32 -12.32
C PHE A 23 44.59 -26.73 -11.95
N GLY A 24 45.33 -27.78 -12.31
CA GLY A 24 44.93 -29.15 -12.03
C GLY A 24 44.27 -29.87 -13.19
N LEU A 25 44.15 -29.25 -14.37
CA LEU A 25 43.56 -29.90 -15.55
C LEU A 25 44.50 -30.90 -16.20
N MET A 26 45.80 -30.68 -16.11
CA MET A 26 46.80 -31.54 -16.75
C MET A 26 47.84 -31.97 -15.72
N LYS A 27 48.18 -33.24 -15.75
CA LYS A 27 49.22 -33.84 -14.93
C LYS A 27 50.23 -34.53 -15.84
N ILE A 28 51.50 -34.24 -15.65
CA ILE A 28 52.57 -35.01 -16.28
C ILE A 28 52.84 -36.20 -15.36
N THR A 29 52.56 -37.40 -15.84
CA THR A 29 52.85 -38.66 -15.14
C THR A 29 54.22 -39.19 -15.56
N GLY A 30 54.73 -40.21 -14.87
CA GLY A 30 55.95 -40.89 -15.30
C GLY A 30 55.85 -41.37 -16.76
N ASN A 31 57.00 -41.49 -17.43
CA ASN A 31 57.15 -41.89 -18.84
C ASN A 31 56.69 -40.85 -19.88
N GLU A 32 56.89 -39.55 -19.63
CA GLU A 32 56.60 -38.47 -20.59
C GLU A 32 55.11 -38.41 -21.01
N GLN A 33 54.21 -38.98 -20.21
CA GLN A 33 52.77 -39.00 -20.49
C GLN A 33 52.07 -37.80 -19.85
N VAL A 34 51.18 -37.17 -20.61
CA VAL A 34 50.27 -36.12 -20.12
C VAL A 34 48.89 -36.73 -19.94
N THR A 35 48.37 -36.69 -18.72
CA THR A 35 46.98 -37.07 -18.43
C THR A 35 46.15 -35.84 -18.14
N ARG A 36 44.91 -35.83 -18.64
CA ARG A 36 43.94 -34.78 -18.34
C ARG A 36 43.03 -35.26 -17.22
N ASN A 37 42.86 -34.44 -16.19
CA ASN A 37 41.86 -34.71 -15.16
C ASN A 37 40.45 -34.50 -15.75
N SER A 38 39.61 -35.53 -15.65
CA SER A 38 38.20 -35.43 -16.04
C SER A 38 37.43 -34.61 -15.00
N LEU A 39 36.82 -33.51 -15.44
CA LEU A 39 35.96 -32.66 -14.62
C LEU A 39 34.50 -32.69 -15.09
N GLN A 40 34.10 -33.78 -15.75
CA GLN A 40 32.71 -33.94 -16.21
C GLN A 40 31.72 -34.05 -15.04
N GLN A 41 32.18 -34.50 -13.88
CA GLN A 41 31.40 -34.58 -12.65
C GLN A 41 32.22 -34.01 -11.49
N ILE A 42 31.81 -32.84 -10.98
CA ILE A 42 32.37 -32.22 -9.79
C ILE A 42 31.37 -32.40 -8.65
N ASN A 43 31.62 -33.37 -7.75
CA ASN A 43 30.71 -33.74 -6.67
C ASN A 43 31.13 -33.16 -5.32
N THR A 44 31.45 -31.87 -5.28
CA THR A 44 31.93 -31.19 -4.08
C THR A 44 30.77 -30.55 -3.33
N ALA A 45 30.57 -30.93 -2.06
CA ALA A 45 29.39 -30.51 -1.28
C ALA A 45 29.35 -29.02 -0.95
N ASN A 46 30.51 -28.39 -0.71
CA ASN A 46 30.61 -26.96 -0.40
C ASN A 46 32.03 -26.43 -0.61
N ARG A 47 32.20 -25.11 -0.49
CA ARG A 47 33.47 -24.42 -0.73
C ARG A 47 34.58 -24.82 0.25
N GLN A 48 34.21 -25.24 1.46
CA GLN A 48 35.15 -25.65 2.52
C GLN A 48 35.80 -27.01 2.22
N VAL A 49 35.10 -27.90 1.53
CA VAL A 49 35.62 -29.23 1.13
C VAL A 49 36.25 -29.24 -0.27
N ALA A 50 36.13 -28.15 -1.03
CA ALA A 50 36.73 -27.98 -2.34
C ALA A 50 38.26 -27.83 -2.25
N LYS A 51 38.99 -28.75 -2.89
CA LYS A 51 40.46 -28.81 -2.86
C LYS A 51 41.08 -28.04 -4.01
N THR A 52 40.44 -28.03 -5.17
CA THR A 52 40.95 -27.37 -6.38
C THR A 52 40.27 -26.03 -6.65
N LEU A 53 40.92 -25.16 -7.43
CA LEU A 53 40.33 -23.91 -7.89
C LEU A 53 39.04 -24.15 -8.69
N LEU A 54 39.03 -25.18 -9.54
CA LEU A 54 37.89 -25.48 -10.40
C LEU A 54 36.68 -26.03 -9.63
N GLU A 55 36.92 -26.81 -8.56
CA GLU A 55 35.87 -27.20 -7.62
C GLU A 55 35.27 -25.98 -6.91
N LYS A 56 36.12 -25.05 -6.44
CA LYS A 56 35.65 -23.81 -5.79
C LYS A 56 34.82 -22.95 -6.73
N VAL A 57 35.29 -22.72 -7.96
CA VAL A 57 34.57 -21.95 -8.98
C VAL A 57 33.24 -22.62 -9.34
N HIS A 58 33.20 -23.96 -9.42
CA HIS A 58 31.96 -24.69 -9.68
C HIS A 58 30.93 -24.49 -8.55
N VAL A 59 31.35 -24.63 -7.29
CA VAL A 59 30.48 -24.38 -6.12
C VAL A 59 30.00 -22.93 -6.08
N ASP A 60 30.91 -21.97 -6.29
CA ASP A 60 30.58 -20.54 -6.28
C ASP A 60 29.57 -20.21 -7.41
N ARG A 61 29.74 -20.81 -8.60
CA ARG A 61 28.78 -20.68 -9.70
C ARG A 61 27.40 -21.24 -9.34
N LEU A 62 27.33 -22.41 -8.73
CA LEU A 62 26.05 -23.00 -8.29
C LEU A 62 25.36 -22.13 -7.24
N ALA A 63 26.13 -21.51 -6.34
CA ALA A 63 25.60 -20.59 -5.34
C ALA A 63 25.01 -19.31 -5.98
N VAL A 64 25.70 -18.72 -6.97
CA VAL A 64 25.18 -17.58 -7.74
C VAL A 64 23.92 -17.98 -8.52
N GLN A 65 23.95 -19.13 -9.18
CA GLN A 65 22.78 -19.65 -9.91
C GLN A 65 21.60 -19.88 -8.97
N ALA A 66 21.83 -20.38 -7.75
CA ALA A 66 20.78 -20.55 -6.76
C ALA A 66 20.19 -19.20 -6.29
N GLN A 67 21.04 -18.17 -6.13
CA GLN A 67 20.58 -16.81 -5.78
C GLN A 67 19.71 -16.18 -6.89
N GLU A 68 19.98 -16.48 -8.16
CA GLU A 68 19.18 -15.99 -9.29
C GLU A 68 17.85 -16.76 -9.50
N THR A 69 17.60 -17.84 -8.75
CA THR A 69 16.42 -18.72 -8.95
C THR A 69 15.32 -18.63 -7.90
N GLY A 70 15.28 -17.55 -7.11
CA GLY A 70 14.05 -17.19 -6.40
C GLY A 70 13.02 -16.68 -7.41
N SER A 71 12.45 -17.55 -8.26
CA SER A 71 11.39 -17.17 -9.19
C SER A 71 10.27 -16.50 -8.40
N ALA A 72 10.09 -15.19 -8.59
CA ALA A 72 8.93 -14.50 -8.05
C ALA A 72 7.68 -15.22 -8.58
N THR A 73 6.79 -15.63 -7.68
CA THR A 73 5.54 -16.28 -8.09
C THR A 73 4.78 -15.35 -9.05
N THR A 74 4.34 -15.89 -10.18
CA THR A 74 3.48 -15.16 -11.12
C THR A 74 1.99 -15.30 -10.78
N ASP A 75 1.66 -16.07 -9.73
CA ASP A 75 0.29 -16.21 -9.27
C ASP A 75 -0.13 -14.93 -8.53
N ILE A 76 -1.02 -14.16 -9.16
CA ILE A 76 -1.58 -12.92 -8.62
C ILE A 76 -2.21 -13.15 -7.24
N ASN A 77 -2.84 -14.31 -6.99
CA ASN A 77 -3.45 -14.58 -5.70
C ASN A 77 -2.41 -14.81 -4.61
N GLU A 78 -1.30 -15.49 -4.94
CA GLU A 78 -0.18 -15.65 -4.01
C GLU A 78 0.51 -14.31 -3.72
N LEU A 79 0.71 -13.49 -4.76
CA LEU A 79 1.26 -12.13 -4.62
C LEU A 79 0.37 -11.25 -3.72
N LEU A 80 -0.95 -11.30 -3.89
CA LEU A 80 -1.89 -10.53 -3.07
C LEU A 80 -1.90 -11.01 -1.62
N LYS A 81 -1.85 -12.33 -1.39
CA LYS A 81 -1.75 -12.88 -0.03
C LYS A 81 -0.44 -12.46 0.64
N ALA A 82 0.68 -12.55 -0.07
CA ALA A 82 1.99 -12.14 0.43
C ALA A 82 1.99 -10.65 0.78
N ALA A 83 1.54 -9.78 -0.13
CA ALA A 83 1.46 -8.34 0.08
C ALA A 83 0.58 -7.95 1.29
N ALA A 84 -0.50 -8.68 1.55
CA ALA A 84 -1.37 -8.45 2.70
C ALA A 84 -0.71 -8.78 4.05
N LEU A 85 0.32 -9.63 4.05
CA LEU A 85 1.06 -10.05 5.24
C LEU A 85 2.40 -9.30 5.41
N GLU A 86 2.82 -8.54 4.41
CA GLU A 86 4.04 -7.75 4.49
C GLU A 86 3.95 -6.65 5.57
N GLY A 87 5.08 -6.34 6.19
CA GLY A 87 5.16 -5.27 7.20
C GLY A 87 4.70 -3.91 6.69
N ALA A 88 4.78 -3.67 5.38
CA ALA A 88 4.26 -2.46 4.75
C ALA A 88 2.74 -2.31 4.87
N ALA A 89 1.98 -3.41 4.76
CA ALA A 89 0.53 -3.39 4.93
C ALA A 89 0.15 -3.01 6.37
N LEU A 90 0.86 -3.54 7.37
CA LEU A 90 0.67 -3.16 8.76
C LEU A 90 1.01 -1.68 9.01
N ALA A 91 2.10 -1.18 8.42
CA ALA A 91 2.50 0.22 8.54
C ALA A 91 1.42 1.16 7.95
N GLU A 92 0.83 0.78 6.83
CA GLU A 92 -0.24 1.56 6.20
C GLU A 92 -1.54 1.54 7.01
N VAL A 93 -1.91 0.40 7.60
CA VAL A 93 -3.04 0.34 8.55
C VAL A 93 -2.78 1.22 9.77
N LYS A 94 -1.55 1.24 10.31
CA LYS A 94 -1.19 2.15 11.42
C LYS A 94 -1.35 3.61 11.00
N ARG A 95 -0.89 3.97 9.80
CA ARG A 95 -1.01 5.33 9.25
C ARG A 95 -2.48 5.73 9.12
N ALA A 96 -3.29 4.90 8.46
CA ALA A 96 -4.72 5.16 8.27
C ALA A 96 -5.50 5.25 9.60
N LEU A 97 -5.14 4.45 10.60
CA LEU A 97 -5.73 4.53 11.95
C LEU A 97 -5.35 5.83 12.67
N LYS A 98 -4.13 6.33 12.50
CA LYS A 98 -3.71 7.62 13.05
C LYS A 98 -4.41 8.80 12.37
N ASP A 99 -4.58 8.74 11.05
CA ASP A 99 -5.27 9.78 10.28
C ASP A 99 -6.75 9.87 10.64
N THR A 100 -7.39 8.74 10.93
CA THR A 100 -8.82 8.67 11.32
C THR A 100 -9.06 8.87 12.81
N ASN A 101 -8.08 8.57 13.66
CA ASN A 101 -8.13 8.80 15.10
C ASN A 101 -6.84 9.49 15.56
N PRO A 102 -6.72 10.83 15.41
CA PRO A 102 -5.49 11.56 15.70
C PRO A 102 -4.99 11.42 17.14
N ASP A 103 -5.90 11.16 18.08
CA ASP A 103 -5.58 11.08 19.52
C ASP A 103 -5.20 9.67 19.98
N ILE A 104 -5.20 8.68 19.07
CA ILE A 104 -4.79 7.32 19.42
C ILE A 104 -3.34 7.31 19.92
N THR A 105 -3.13 6.63 21.06
CA THR A 105 -1.82 6.44 21.65
C THR A 105 -0.99 5.45 20.84
N VAL A 106 0.33 5.49 21.01
CA VAL A 106 1.24 4.51 20.38
C VAL A 106 0.86 3.09 20.79
N ALA A 107 0.62 2.84 22.08
CA ALA A 107 0.18 1.53 22.57
C ALA A 107 -1.18 1.10 21.98
N GLY A 108 -2.10 2.05 21.80
CA GLY A 108 -3.38 1.82 21.13
C GLY A 108 -3.20 1.39 19.66
N LEU A 109 -2.31 2.04 18.93
CA LEU A 109 -1.98 1.67 17.53
C LEU A 109 -1.37 0.28 17.42
N GLU A 110 -0.41 -0.06 18.29
CA GLU A 110 0.23 -1.38 18.30
C GLU A 110 -0.77 -2.51 18.58
N THR A 111 -1.87 -2.21 19.30
CA THR A 111 -2.93 -3.18 19.56
C THR A 111 -4.00 -3.22 18.46
N ALA A 112 -4.39 -2.06 17.93
CA ALA A 112 -5.51 -1.94 17.00
C ALA A 112 -5.13 -2.31 15.56
N ALA A 113 -3.93 -1.94 15.10
CA ALA A 113 -3.54 -2.14 13.71
C ALA A 113 -3.42 -3.62 13.33
N PRO A 114 -2.79 -4.52 14.12
CA PRO A 114 -2.74 -5.95 13.78
C PRO A 114 -4.13 -6.60 13.77
N LYS A 115 -5.00 -6.20 14.71
CA LYS A 115 -6.40 -6.65 14.73
C LYS A 115 -7.12 -6.22 13.46
N LYS A 116 -6.98 -4.95 13.07
CA LYS A 116 -7.63 -4.43 11.88
C LYS A 116 -7.10 -5.06 10.59
N LEU A 117 -5.80 -5.29 10.50
CA LEU A 117 -5.19 -6.00 9.38
C LEU A 117 -5.73 -7.43 9.27
N THR A 118 -5.85 -8.14 10.40
CA THR A 118 -6.43 -9.49 10.45
C THR A 118 -7.92 -9.49 10.11
N GLU A 119 -8.69 -8.49 10.54
CA GLU A 119 -10.10 -8.33 10.13
C GLU A 119 -10.24 -8.14 8.61
N LEU A 120 -9.34 -7.35 8.00
CA LEU A 120 -9.38 -7.04 6.57
C LEU A 120 -8.92 -8.22 5.71
N PHE A 121 -7.79 -8.83 6.07
CA PHE A 121 -7.10 -9.79 5.19
C PHE A 121 -7.16 -11.23 5.67
N LYS A 122 -7.65 -11.48 6.89
CA LYS A 122 -7.46 -12.74 7.66
C LYS A 122 -5.98 -12.96 8.00
N ALA A 123 -5.71 -13.84 8.96
CA ALA A 123 -4.36 -14.09 9.46
C ALA A 123 -3.41 -14.68 8.40
N ASP A 124 -3.94 -15.34 7.38
CA ASP A 124 -3.21 -15.95 6.27
C ASP A 124 -3.28 -15.14 4.97
N GLY A 125 -3.81 -13.91 5.00
CA GLY A 125 -3.98 -13.06 3.82
C GLY A 125 -5.05 -13.56 2.84
N SER A 126 -5.79 -14.63 3.17
CA SER A 126 -6.71 -15.29 2.24
C SER A 126 -7.88 -14.43 1.75
N ASN A 127 -8.17 -13.32 2.44
CA ASN A 127 -9.21 -12.39 2.00
C ASN A 127 -8.72 -11.37 0.94
N ALA A 128 -7.40 -11.20 0.76
CA ALA A 128 -6.85 -10.24 -0.18
C ALA A 128 -7.25 -10.50 -1.65
N PRO A 129 -7.25 -11.76 -2.15
CA PRO A 129 -7.77 -12.06 -3.49
C PRO A 129 -9.25 -11.73 -3.68
N GLU A 130 -10.10 -11.92 -2.66
CA GLU A 130 -11.53 -11.60 -2.76
C GLU A 130 -11.76 -10.09 -2.78
N ILE A 131 -11.02 -9.33 -1.96
CA ILE A 131 -11.03 -7.86 -2.00
C ILE A 131 -10.61 -7.37 -3.40
N TRP A 132 -9.54 -7.94 -3.96
CA TRP A 132 -9.09 -7.60 -5.30
C TRP A 132 -10.15 -7.90 -6.37
N LYS A 133 -10.77 -9.08 -6.30
CA LYS A 133 -11.85 -9.48 -7.22
C LYS A 133 -13.02 -8.51 -7.19
N VAL A 134 -13.42 -8.03 -6.01
CA VAL A 134 -14.47 -7.00 -5.87
C VAL A 134 -14.00 -5.67 -6.43
N ALA A 135 -12.77 -5.24 -6.12
CA ALA A 135 -12.21 -4.00 -6.63
C ALA A 135 -12.22 -3.97 -8.16
N LYS A 136 -11.75 -5.04 -8.82
CA LYS A 136 -11.73 -5.14 -10.28
C LYS A 136 -13.11 -4.97 -10.93
N LYS A 137 -14.15 -5.53 -10.31
CA LYS A 137 -15.53 -5.48 -10.82
C LYS A 137 -16.28 -4.22 -10.43
N THR A 138 -15.68 -3.33 -9.65
CA THR A 138 -16.33 -2.10 -9.22
C THR A 138 -16.56 -1.20 -10.43
N PRO A 139 -17.79 -0.73 -10.68
CA PRO A 139 -18.07 0.17 -11.80
C PRO A 139 -17.51 1.56 -11.50
N VAL A 140 -16.71 2.08 -12.43
CA VAL A 140 -16.15 3.44 -12.41
C VAL A 140 -16.61 4.25 -13.62
N ALA A 141 -16.64 5.57 -13.48
CA ALA A 141 -16.96 6.47 -14.57
C ALA A 141 -15.99 6.26 -15.75
N ASP A 142 -16.54 6.08 -16.94
CA ASP A 142 -15.74 6.01 -18.15
C ASP A 142 -15.43 7.41 -18.66
N ILE A 143 -14.31 7.94 -18.17
CA ILE A 143 -13.82 9.28 -18.55
C ILE A 143 -13.45 9.43 -20.03
N THR A 144 -13.34 8.31 -20.77
CA THR A 144 -13.03 8.31 -22.21
C THR A 144 -14.28 8.28 -23.08
N ALA A 145 -15.43 7.93 -22.50
CA ALA A 145 -16.69 7.88 -23.22
C ALA A 145 -17.39 9.25 -23.23
N THR A 146 -18.10 9.53 -24.32
CA THR A 146 -19.06 10.63 -24.35
C THR A 146 -20.32 10.26 -23.55
N GLY A 147 -20.63 11.06 -22.54
CA GLY A 147 -21.80 10.89 -21.66
C GLY A 147 -21.51 10.11 -20.38
N ALA A 148 -22.53 9.94 -19.54
CA ALA A 148 -22.41 9.24 -18.25
C ALA A 148 -22.42 7.72 -18.45
N LYS A 149 -21.29 7.16 -18.89
CA LYS A 149 -21.08 5.71 -18.98
C LYS A 149 -20.21 5.22 -17.83
N ALA A 150 -20.41 3.96 -17.46
CA ALA A 150 -19.58 3.27 -16.47
C ALA A 150 -18.90 2.07 -17.11
N LYS A 151 -17.72 1.73 -16.60
CA LYS A 151 -16.98 0.50 -16.93
C LYS A 151 -16.37 -0.10 -15.68
N GLU A 152 -16.12 -1.40 -15.66
CA GLU A 152 -15.42 -2.04 -14.54
C GLU A 152 -13.98 -1.52 -14.43
N ILE A 153 -13.40 -1.50 -13.22
CA ILE A 153 -11.99 -1.13 -13.02
C ILE A 153 -11.05 -2.02 -13.84
N ASP A 154 -11.36 -3.31 -13.98
CA ASP A 154 -10.58 -4.27 -14.80
C ASP A 154 -10.56 -3.89 -16.29
N ALA A 155 -11.58 -3.16 -16.76
CA ALA A 155 -11.69 -2.68 -18.13
C ALA A 155 -10.98 -1.32 -18.33
N VAL A 156 -10.44 -0.70 -17.27
CA VAL A 156 -9.64 0.53 -17.38
C VAL A 156 -8.21 0.15 -17.77
N THR A 157 -7.95 0.11 -19.08
CA THR A 157 -6.60 -0.16 -19.59
C THR A 157 -5.77 1.13 -19.60
N GLY A 158 -4.55 1.05 -19.06
CA GLY A 158 -3.56 2.13 -19.09
C GLY A 158 -3.50 2.94 -17.80
N ILE A 159 -2.27 3.19 -17.35
CA ILE A 159 -1.97 3.93 -16.10
C ILE A 159 -2.54 5.35 -16.15
N GLU A 160 -2.41 6.03 -17.30
CA GLU A 160 -2.92 7.39 -17.48
C GLU A 160 -4.44 7.48 -17.30
N THR A 161 -5.17 6.55 -17.91
CA THR A 161 -6.64 6.46 -17.77
C THR A 161 -7.03 6.18 -16.33
N LEU A 162 -6.31 5.28 -15.65
CA LEU A 162 -6.56 4.96 -14.24
C LEU A 162 -6.32 6.18 -13.33
N GLN A 163 -5.23 6.91 -13.55
CA GLN A 163 -4.91 8.14 -12.80
C GLN A 163 -5.93 9.26 -13.05
N ALA A 164 -6.39 9.43 -14.28
CA ALA A 164 -7.42 10.39 -14.61
C ALA A 164 -8.77 10.01 -13.98
N THR A 165 -9.13 8.73 -13.96
CA THR A 165 -10.32 8.23 -13.25
C THR A 165 -10.20 8.48 -11.74
N MET A 166 -9.04 8.20 -11.14
CA MET A 166 -8.78 8.51 -9.73
C MET A 166 -8.96 10.02 -9.44
N SER A 167 -8.40 10.86 -10.32
CA SER A 167 -8.51 12.32 -10.21
C SER A 167 -9.95 12.83 -10.32
N TYR A 168 -10.76 12.21 -11.19
CA TYR A 168 -12.19 12.49 -11.29
C TYR A 168 -12.90 12.25 -9.95
N TYR A 169 -12.68 11.08 -9.32
CA TYR A 169 -13.29 10.77 -8.02
C TYR A 169 -12.78 11.66 -6.88
N MET A 170 -11.49 12.00 -6.85
CA MET A 170 -10.96 12.94 -5.86
C MET A 170 -11.63 14.30 -5.94
N ARG A 171 -11.83 14.84 -7.16
CA ARG A 171 -12.55 16.11 -7.36
C ARG A 171 -14.02 16.01 -7.00
N ALA A 172 -14.68 14.92 -7.37
CA ALA A 172 -16.08 14.66 -7.01
C ALA A 172 -16.26 14.64 -5.48
N LYS A 173 -15.39 13.93 -4.76
CA LYS A 173 -15.39 13.91 -3.29
C LYS A 173 -15.09 15.26 -2.65
N ALA A 174 -14.13 16.02 -3.20
CA ALA A 174 -13.87 17.38 -2.74
C ALA A 174 -15.09 18.31 -2.94
N ALA A 175 -15.83 18.15 -4.03
CA ALA A 175 -17.06 18.91 -4.27
C ALA A 175 -18.19 18.50 -3.31
N GLU A 176 -18.36 17.20 -3.05
CA GLU A 176 -19.32 16.69 -2.05
C GLU A 176 -19.01 17.24 -0.65
N LEU A 177 -17.74 17.25 -0.24
CA LEU A 177 -17.32 17.83 1.04
C LEU A 177 -17.68 19.31 1.15
N LYS A 178 -17.37 20.12 0.13
CA LYS A 178 -17.74 21.54 0.12
C LYS A 178 -19.24 21.75 0.22
N LYS A 179 -20.05 20.90 -0.43
CA LYS A 179 -21.51 20.97 -0.33
C LYS A 179 -21.96 20.66 1.10
N LEU A 180 -21.40 19.62 1.72
CA LEU A 180 -21.73 19.22 3.08
C LEU A 180 -21.34 20.30 4.10
N GLU A 181 -20.18 20.94 3.92
CA GLU A 181 -19.74 22.07 4.74
C GLU A 181 -20.70 23.27 4.62
N ALA A 182 -21.15 23.59 3.40
CA ALA A 182 -22.12 24.65 3.18
C ALA A 182 -23.48 24.33 3.82
N GLU A 183 -23.94 23.08 3.76
CA GLU A 183 -25.16 22.63 4.44
C GLU A 183 -25.01 22.73 5.96
N LEU A 184 -23.88 22.30 6.53
CA LEU A 184 -23.61 22.46 7.97
C LEU A 184 -23.60 23.92 8.40
N LYS A 185 -23.04 24.82 7.59
CA LYS A 185 -23.05 26.25 7.88
C LYS A 185 -24.47 26.81 7.89
N LYS A 186 -25.28 26.49 6.87
CA LYS A 186 -26.70 26.88 6.82
C LYS A 186 -27.49 26.35 8.01
N LEU A 187 -27.30 25.08 8.36
CA LEU A 187 -27.96 24.47 9.53
C LEU A 187 -27.59 25.17 10.85
N LYS A 188 -26.34 25.63 11.00
CA LYS A 188 -25.91 26.43 12.16
C LYS A 188 -26.56 27.81 12.16
N GLU A 189 -26.54 28.51 11.03
CA GLU A 189 -27.19 29.82 10.87
C GLU A 189 -28.69 29.73 11.13
N ASP A 190 -29.38 28.72 10.60
CA ASP A 190 -30.81 28.49 10.83
C ASP A 190 -31.11 28.20 12.31
N LYS A 191 -30.22 27.50 13.00
CA LYS A 191 -30.37 27.22 14.44
C LYS A 191 -30.18 28.49 15.27
N GLU A 192 -29.23 29.35 14.90
CA GLU A 192 -29.00 30.64 15.55
C GLU A 192 -30.15 31.61 15.28
N ASN A 193 -30.61 31.70 14.03
CA ASN A 193 -31.76 32.52 13.63
C ASN A 193 -33.04 32.08 14.36
N LYS A 194 -33.33 30.77 14.43
CA LYS A 194 -34.47 30.27 15.22
C LYS A 194 -34.34 30.59 16.71
N LYS A 195 -33.13 30.53 17.27
CA LYS A 195 -32.90 30.89 18.68
C LYS A 195 -33.13 32.38 18.92
N ALA A 196 -32.69 33.24 17.99
CA ALA A 196 -32.93 34.68 18.01
C ALA A 196 -34.44 34.98 17.90
N GLU A 197 -35.14 34.38 16.94
CA GLU A 197 -36.59 34.54 16.76
C GLU A 197 -37.38 34.13 18.01
N ILE A 198 -37.02 33.00 18.64
CA ILE A 198 -37.63 32.57 19.92
C ILE A 198 -37.34 33.58 21.05
N SER A 199 -36.16 34.21 21.06
CA SER A 199 -35.80 35.21 22.07
C SER A 199 -36.57 36.52 21.87
N GLU A 200 -36.64 37.01 20.64
CA GLU A 200 -37.37 38.22 20.26
C GLU A 200 -38.88 38.05 20.49
N GLU A 201 -39.44 36.89 20.13
CA GLU A 201 -40.83 36.53 20.42
C GLU A 201 -41.11 36.52 21.93
N LYS A 202 -40.21 35.96 22.75
CA LYS A 202 -40.34 36.02 24.22
C LYS A 202 -40.31 37.46 24.74
N GLU A 203 -39.52 38.34 24.13
CA GLU A 203 -39.41 39.74 24.53
C GLU A 203 -40.67 40.55 24.18
N CYS A 204 -41.30 40.27 23.04
CA CYS A 204 -42.63 40.78 22.71
C CYS A 204 -43.69 40.29 23.70
N ASN A 205 -43.70 38.97 23.99
CA ASN A 205 -44.68 38.35 24.88
C ASN A 205 -44.63 38.86 26.33
N LYS A 206 -43.53 39.47 26.80
CA LYS A 206 -43.45 40.12 28.13
C LYS A 206 -44.43 41.28 28.32
N ALA A 207 -44.92 41.90 27.23
CA ALA A 207 -45.92 42.98 27.33
C ALA A 207 -47.35 42.42 27.55
N GLU A 208 -47.52 41.09 27.52
CA GLU A 208 -48.78 40.38 27.79
C GLU A 208 -49.99 40.99 27.05
N GLU A 209 -50.91 41.61 27.79
CA GLU A 209 -52.13 42.25 27.26
C GLU A 209 -52.05 43.79 27.20
N ASP A 210 -50.91 44.40 27.52
CA ASP A 210 -50.75 45.85 27.43
C ASP A 210 -50.46 46.29 25.98
N LYS A 211 -51.49 46.85 25.34
CA LYS A 211 -51.45 47.37 23.98
C LYS A 211 -50.44 48.52 23.79
N ASN A 212 -50.29 49.40 24.79
CA ASN A 212 -49.40 50.55 24.68
C ASN A 212 -47.95 50.13 24.85
N GLU A 213 -47.69 49.21 25.77
CA GLU A 213 -46.35 48.67 26.01
C GLU A 213 -45.89 47.76 24.86
N CYS A 214 -46.79 46.96 24.29
CA CYS A 214 -46.52 46.17 23.10
C CYS A 214 -46.13 47.03 21.89
N ARG A 215 -46.85 48.14 21.64
CA ARG A 215 -46.60 49.04 20.49
C ARG A 215 -45.31 49.86 20.61
N LYS A 216 -44.77 50.03 21.83
CA LYS A 216 -43.47 50.68 22.05
C LYS A 216 -42.30 49.76 21.69
N LYS A 217 -42.48 48.44 21.73
CA LYS A 217 -41.43 47.48 21.39
C LYS A 217 -41.31 47.36 19.87
N THR A 218 -40.13 47.72 19.36
CA THR A 218 -39.84 47.70 17.92
C THR A 218 -39.90 46.27 17.41
N GLY A 219 -40.68 46.02 16.35
CA GLY A 219 -40.83 44.68 15.76
C GLY A 219 -41.95 43.82 16.36
N CYS A 220 -42.67 44.27 17.40
CA CYS A 220 -43.82 43.55 17.96
C CYS A 220 -45.16 44.06 17.38
N THR A 221 -46.18 43.20 17.34
CA THR A 221 -47.55 43.52 16.91
C THR A 221 -48.56 43.03 17.94
N TYR A 222 -49.57 43.87 18.23
CA TYR A 222 -50.65 43.57 19.16
C TYR A 222 -51.90 43.09 18.42
N ASP A 223 -52.43 41.93 18.80
CA ASP A 223 -53.62 41.29 18.22
C ASP A 223 -54.73 41.21 19.28
N GLU A 224 -55.78 42.02 19.10
CA GLU A 224 -56.94 42.10 20.01
C GLU A 224 -57.81 40.83 19.99
N ASN A 225 -57.69 40.01 18.95
CA ASN A 225 -58.53 38.81 18.78
C ASN A 225 -57.97 37.56 19.49
N LYS A 226 -56.77 37.66 20.10
CA LYS A 226 -56.17 36.54 20.85
C LYS A 226 -56.56 36.59 22.32
N ASN A 227 -56.98 35.45 22.87
CA ASN A 227 -57.35 35.35 24.28
C ASN A 227 -56.15 35.29 25.25
N LYS A 228 -54.95 34.94 24.77
CA LYS A 228 -53.68 34.93 25.54
C LYS A 228 -52.51 35.33 24.62
N THR A 229 -51.48 35.97 25.19
CA THR A 229 -50.30 36.51 24.46
C THR A 229 -50.69 37.36 23.24
N LYS A 230 -51.34 38.49 23.53
CA LYS A 230 -51.81 39.44 22.51
C LYS A 230 -50.66 40.19 21.83
N CYS A 231 -49.49 40.28 22.46
CA CYS A 231 -48.29 40.87 21.87
C CYS A 231 -47.32 39.81 21.32
N THR A 232 -47.14 39.73 20.00
CA THR A 232 -46.24 38.75 19.34
C THR A 232 -45.27 39.43 18.39
N LEU A 233 -44.16 38.78 18.04
CA LEU A 233 -43.22 39.30 17.05
C LEU A 233 -43.93 39.41 15.70
N LYS A 234 -43.70 40.53 15.01
CA LYS A 234 -44.24 40.74 13.67
C LYS A 234 -43.57 39.74 12.73
N LYS A 235 -44.34 38.78 12.23
CA LYS A 235 -43.86 37.86 11.19
C LYS A 235 -43.39 38.68 9.99
N ARG A 236 -42.16 38.43 9.55
CA ARG A 236 -41.61 38.98 8.31
C ARG A 236 -42.26 38.31 7.10
#